data_AF-A0A0M9FXR7-F1
#
_entry.id   AF-A0A0M9FXR7-F1
#
_cell.length_a   1.000
_cell.length_b   1.000
_cell.length_c   1.000
_cell.angle_alpha   90.00
_cell.angle_beta   90.00
_cell.angle_gamma   90.00
#
_symmetry.space_group_name_H-M   'P 1'
#
loop_
_entity.id
_entity.type
_entity.pdbx_description
1 polymer ?
#
loop_
_entity_poly.entity_id
_entity_poly.type
_entity_poly.pdbx_seq_one_letter_code
_entity_poly.pdbx_strand_id
1 'polypeptide(L)'
;MEYAQKSARLPRSAAEKERWKRVIVILEHCPLQTIQTDRGFELLSDRHRSYHARHNQDPADWRPDVVHQCLLHLQDSALNRAGMLEVYLHTKKQVCIAVDPRLRVPRNIRLFEKMMVSVLFKLKVRASTGYLSLLRVVGNPITDHIPAGTRLYRVEKDGDLVDPFTFCAACGYAADAAEEHKTDRAISLARRRLTSSTSGALTDTAAEAGTVEFAKVQRQAAERRQFQPFAFIIGGMSRGDVTVDYARPGEVSSIRIGDRGMSAAAVISVLLHGFEEDWLREDNEAS
;
A
#
# COMPACT_ATOMS: atom_id res chain seq x y z
N MET A 1 -4.31 25.87 14.47
CA MET A 1 -4.67 25.47 13.10
C MET A 1 -5.84 24.51 13.18
N GLU A 2 -7.04 25.03 12.96
CA GLU A 2 -8.27 24.27 13.01
C GLU A 2 -8.49 23.67 11.62
N TYR A 3 -8.20 22.38 11.48
CA TYR A 3 -8.35 21.67 10.21
C TYR A 3 -9.84 21.46 9.94
N ALA A 4 -10.42 22.25 9.03
CA ALA A 4 -11.80 22.06 8.60
C ALA A 4 -11.99 20.64 8.04
N GLN A 5 -12.74 19.83 8.77
CA GLN A 5 -12.85 18.39 8.60
C GLN A 5 -13.79 18.05 7.41
N LYS A 6 -13.38 18.33 6.17
CA LYS A 6 -14.07 17.77 4.99
C LYS A 6 -13.83 16.26 4.99
N SER A 7 -14.85 15.47 5.29
CA SER A 7 -14.76 14.02 5.12
C SER A 7 -14.52 13.69 3.65
N ALA A 8 -13.35 13.15 3.32
CA ALA A 8 -12.99 12.84 1.95
C ALA A 8 -13.99 11.86 1.31
N ARG A 9 -14.34 12.12 0.03
CA ARG A 9 -15.25 11.25 -0.73
C ARG A 9 -14.48 10.02 -1.21
N LEU A 10 -14.71 8.89 -0.55
CA LEU A 10 -14.19 7.60 -0.99
C LEU A 10 -14.84 7.15 -2.30
N PRO A 11 -14.09 6.49 -3.21
CA PRO A 11 -14.63 5.96 -4.46
C PRO A 11 -15.65 4.85 -4.22
N ARG A 12 -16.72 4.84 -5.02
CA ARG A 12 -17.83 3.88 -4.89
C ARG A 12 -17.83 2.83 -6.00
N SER A 13 -17.44 3.21 -7.21
CA SER A 13 -17.41 2.30 -8.36
C SER A 13 -16.03 1.65 -8.53
N ALA A 14 -15.97 0.50 -9.23
CA ALA A 14 -14.70 -0.16 -9.54
C ALA A 14 -13.78 0.73 -10.40
N ALA A 15 -14.37 1.44 -11.38
CA ALA A 15 -13.61 2.37 -12.23
C ALA A 15 -13.05 3.57 -11.45
N GLU A 16 -13.79 4.08 -10.46
CA GLU A 16 -13.28 5.12 -9.56
C GLU A 16 -12.14 4.59 -8.68
N LYS A 17 -12.24 3.35 -8.19
CA LYS A 17 -11.19 2.71 -7.38
C LYS A 17 -9.89 2.48 -8.17
N GLU A 18 -9.99 2.18 -9.45
CA GLU A 18 -8.81 1.99 -10.31
C GLU A 18 -8.00 3.28 -10.47
N ARG A 19 -8.68 4.43 -10.54
CA ARG A 19 -8.04 5.76 -10.72
C ARG A 19 -7.74 6.47 -9.40
N TRP A 20 -8.08 5.88 -8.27
CA TRP A 20 -7.98 6.52 -6.97
C TRP A 20 -6.53 6.54 -6.47
N LYS A 21 -5.91 7.74 -6.50
CA LYS A 21 -4.60 8.04 -5.90
C LYS A 21 -4.65 7.78 -4.39
N ARG A 22 -3.86 6.81 -3.93
CA ARG A 22 -3.78 6.42 -2.52
C ARG A 22 -2.52 5.62 -2.22
N VAL A 23 -2.18 5.57 -0.94
CA VAL A 23 -1.22 4.62 -0.38
C VAL A 23 -1.97 3.35 0.01
N ILE A 24 -1.50 2.20 -0.47
CA ILE A 24 -2.03 0.89 -0.07
C ILE A 24 -1.06 0.28 0.93
N VAL A 25 -1.55 -0.12 2.10
CA VAL A 25 -0.75 -0.82 3.12
C VAL A 25 -1.32 -2.21 3.35
N ILE A 26 -0.47 -3.21 3.19
CA ILE A 26 -0.77 -4.62 3.43
C ILE A 26 0.03 -5.06 4.66
N LEU A 27 -0.68 -5.38 5.74
CA LEU A 27 -0.09 -6.00 6.92
C LEU A 27 -0.04 -7.51 6.74
N GLU A 28 1.16 -8.04 6.52
CA GLU A 28 1.41 -9.45 6.28
C GLU A 28 1.65 -10.26 7.55
N HIS A 29 1.36 -11.56 7.51
CA HIS A 29 1.57 -12.49 8.63
C HIS A 29 0.93 -12.06 9.95
N CYS A 30 -0.24 -11.41 9.89
CA CYS A 30 -0.95 -10.95 11.09
C CYS A 30 -1.34 -12.14 11.99
N PRO A 31 -0.94 -12.18 13.28
CA PRO A 31 -1.23 -13.26 14.21
C PRO A 31 -2.67 -13.17 14.76
N LEU A 32 -3.65 -13.22 13.86
CA LEU A 32 -5.07 -13.18 14.17
C LEU A 32 -5.66 -14.57 13.98
N GLN A 33 -5.95 -15.25 15.09
CA GLN A 33 -6.62 -16.55 15.10
C GLN A 33 -7.63 -16.60 16.23
N THR A 34 -8.81 -17.14 15.98
CA THR A 34 -9.78 -17.44 17.03
C THR A 34 -9.50 -18.79 17.69
N ILE A 35 -9.76 -18.86 18.99
CA ILE A 35 -9.77 -20.09 19.77
C ILE A 35 -11.07 -20.18 20.58
N GLN A 36 -11.50 -21.41 20.85
CA GLN A 36 -12.62 -21.67 21.75
C GLN A 36 -12.08 -21.91 23.15
N THR A 37 -12.57 -21.14 24.10
CA THR A 37 -12.31 -21.29 25.54
C THR A 37 -13.61 -21.63 26.25
N ASP A 38 -13.54 -22.01 27.53
CA ASP A 38 -14.73 -22.28 28.35
C ASP A 38 -15.64 -21.05 28.49
N ARG A 39 -15.08 -19.84 28.29
CA ARG A 39 -15.79 -18.55 28.39
C ARG A 39 -16.30 -18.04 27.04
N GLY A 40 -16.09 -18.79 25.97
CA GLY A 40 -16.47 -18.44 24.60
C GLY A 40 -15.28 -18.29 23.65
N PHE A 41 -15.49 -17.57 22.56
CA PHE A 41 -14.45 -17.35 21.54
C PHE A 41 -13.56 -16.16 21.91
N GLU A 42 -12.26 -16.40 21.95
CA GLU A 42 -11.23 -15.39 22.21
C GLU A 42 -10.19 -15.39 21.08
N LEU A 43 -9.44 -14.29 20.98
CA LEU A 43 -8.33 -14.18 20.03
C LEU A 43 -7.08 -14.81 20.66
N LEU A 44 -6.38 -15.64 19.89
CA LEU A 44 -5.15 -16.30 20.33
C LEU A 44 -4.09 -15.25 20.66
N SER A 45 -3.47 -15.42 21.82
CA SER A 45 -2.47 -14.53 22.39
C SER A 45 -1.50 -15.31 23.28
N ASP A 46 -0.44 -14.65 23.73
CA ASP A 46 0.56 -15.17 24.67
C ASP A 46 -0.03 -15.75 25.99
N ARG A 47 -1.20 -15.28 26.40
CA ARG A 47 -1.91 -15.73 27.61
C ARG A 47 -2.36 -17.18 27.56
N HIS A 48 -2.55 -17.73 26.36
CA HIS A 48 -3.14 -19.05 26.13
C HIS A 48 -2.10 -20.19 26.17
N ARG A 49 -1.30 -20.26 27.24
CA ARG A 49 -0.17 -21.22 27.36
C ARG A 49 -0.55 -22.68 27.11
N SER A 50 -1.70 -23.12 27.64
CA SER A 50 -2.16 -24.50 27.46
C SER A 50 -2.47 -24.83 25.99
N TYR A 51 -2.96 -23.85 25.22
CA TYR A 51 -3.21 -24.01 23.79
C TYR A 51 -1.89 -24.15 23.04
N HIS A 52 -0.94 -23.25 23.30
CA HIS A 52 0.40 -23.26 22.71
C HIS A 52 1.13 -24.58 22.96
N ALA A 53 1.09 -25.11 24.20
CA ALA A 53 1.71 -26.39 24.54
C ALA A 53 1.09 -27.58 23.79
N ARG A 54 -0.23 -27.58 23.58
CA ARG A 54 -0.93 -28.66 22.85
C ARG A 54 -0.67 -28.64 21.34
N HIS A 55 -0.49 -27.45 20.77
CA HIS A 55 -0.31 -27.26 19.34
C HIS A 55 1.16 -27.07 18.92
N ASN A 56 2.10 -27.18 19.88
CA ASN A 56 3.53 -26.97 19.67
C ASN A 56 3.83 -25.62 18.97
N GLN A 57 3.16 -24.56 19.42
CA GLN A 57 3.32 -23.20 18.90
C GLN A 57 4.05 -22.35 19.93
N ASP A 58 4.90 -21.42 19.47
CA ASP A 58 5.55 -20.46 20.36
C ASP A 58 4.57 -19.32 20.72
N PRO A 59 4.30 -19.06 22.02
CA PRO A 59 3.48 -17.92 22.45
C PRO A 59 3.97 -16.57 21.91
N ALA A 60 5.28 -16.41 21.67
CA ALA A 60 5.85 -15.16 21.17
C ALA A 60 5.40 -14.81 19.75
N ASP A 61 4.94 -15.80 18.98
CA ASP A 61 4.49 -15.63 17.59
C ASP A 61 3.02 -15.18 17.48
N TRP A 62 2.29 -15.16 18.61
CA TRP A 62 0.87 -14.85 18.71
C TRP A 62 0.65 -13.56 19.49
N ARG A 63 1.00 -12.44 18.86
CA ARG A 63 0.98 -11.09 19.44
C ARG A 63 0.04 -10.16 18.65
N PRO A 64 -1.28 -10.24 18.90
CA PRO A 64 -2.26 -9.41 18.20
C PRO A 64 -2.15 -7.91 18.54
N ASP A 65 -1.41 -7.56 19.61
CA ASP A 65 -1.06 -6.19 19.98
C ASP A 65 -0.24 -5.46 18.90
N VAL A 66 0.60 -6.17 18.15
CA VAL A 66 1.35 -5.59 17.03
C VAL A 66 0.39 -5.04 15.97
N VAL A 67 -0.57 -5.87 15.54
CA VAL A 67 -1.59 -5.47 14.54
C VAL A 67 -2.47 -4.35 15.07
N HIS A 68 -2.84 -4.41 16.36
CA HIS A 68 -3.62 -3.36 17.01
C HIS A 68 -2.91 -2.01 16.96
N GLN A 69 -1.62 -1.97 17.32
CA GLN A 69 -0.81 -0.76 17.25
C GLN A 69 -0.67 -0.25 15.81
N CYS A 70 -0.39 -1.12 14.83
CA CYS A 70 -0.31 -0.73 13.43
C CYS A 70 -1.62 -0.11 12.92
N LEU A 71 -2.77 -0.73 13.23
CA LEU A 71 -4.08 -0.22 12.83
C LEU A 71 -4.43 1.13 13.46
N LEU A 72 -4.02 1.38 14.70
CA LEU A 72 -4.20 2.69 15.32
C LEU A 72 -3.44 3.78 14.55
N HIS A 73 -2.16 3.54 14.21
CA HIS A 73 -1.36 4.51 13.45
C HIS A 73 -1.92 4.73 12.04
N LEU A 74 -2.34 3.67 11.35
CA LEU A 74 -2.93 3.76 10.01
C LEU A 74 -4.24 4.55 10.04
N GLN A 75 -5.18 4.18 10.92
CA GLN A 75 -6.54 4.76 10.91
C GLN A 75 -6.62 6.17 11.51
N ASP A 76 -5.72 6.54 12.43
CA ASP A 76 -5.68 7.89 13.02
C ASP A 76 -4.85 8.90 12.19
N SER A 77 -4.17 8.45 11.13
CA SER A 77 -3.34 9.29 10.25
C SER A 77 -4.11 10.42 9.56
N ALA A 78 -3.41 11.52 9.22
CA ALA A 78 -4.00 12.58 8.41
C ALA A 78 -4.31 12.07 6.99
N LEU A 79 -3.45 11.20 6.47
CA LEU A 79 -3.63 10.55 5.17
C LEU A 79 -4.93 9.73 5.07
N ASN A 80 -5.29 8.99 6.13
CA ASN A 80 -6.56 8.27 6.20
C ASN A 80 -7.76 9.21 6.25
N ARG A 81 -7.66 10.30 7.02
CA ARG A 81 -8.72 11.33 7.09
C ARG A 81 -8.94 12.03 5.74
N ALA A 82 -7.88 12.20 4.96
CA ALA A 82 -7.91 12.71 3.60
C ALA A 82 -8.43 11.69 2.57
N GLY A 83 -8.70 10.44 2.97
CA GLY A 83 -9.20 9.41 2.07
C GLY A 83 -8.17 8.99 1.01
N MET A 84 -6.88 8.99 1.37
CA MET A 84 -5.77 8.57 0.51
C MET A 84 -5.03 7.36 1.07
N LEU A 85 -5.67 6.59 1.97
CA LEU A 85 -5.12 5.37 2.54
C LEU A 85 -6.10 4.21 2.34
N GLU A 86 -5.58 3.06 1.92
CA GLU A 86 -6.30 1.79 1.91
C GLU A 86 -5.49 0.74 2.68
N VAL A 87 -6.15 -0.01 3.55
CA VAL A 87 -5.49 -0.97 4.46
C VAL A 87 -6.07 -2.36 4.29
N TYR A 88 -5.17 -3.33 4.16
CA TYR A 88 -5.48 -4.75 4.16
C TYR A 88 -4.70 -5.46 5.26
N LEU A 89 -5.34 -6.45 5.88
CA LEU A 89 -4.70 -7.36 6.81
C LEU A 89 -4.67 -8.74 6.17
N HIS A 90 -3.50 -9.35 6.12
CA HIS A 90 -3.33 -10.74 5.72
C HIS A 90 -2.84 -11.54 6.92
N THR A 91 -3.65 -12.51 7.34
CA THR A 91 -3.38 -13.30 8.55
C THR A 91 -2.43 -14.46 8.28
N LYS A 92 -1.77 -14.98 9.32
CA LYS A 92 -0.96 -16.21 9.23
C LYS A 92 -1.73 -17.42 8.68
N LYS A 93 -3.05 -17.44 8.82
CA LYS A 93 -3.95 -18.47 8.27
C LYS A 93 -4.46 -18.15 6.86
N GLN A 94 -3.80 -17.25 6.14
CA GLN A 94 -4.13 -16.89 4.76
C GLN A 94 -5.56 -16.33 4.65
N VAL A 95 -6.02 -15.56 5.63
CA VAL A 95 -7.29 -14.81 5.55
C VAL A 95 -6.98 -13.35 5.27
N CYS A 96 -7.50 -12.82 4.15
CA CYS A 96 -7.44 -11.40 3.83
C CYS A 96 -8.64 -10.64 4.42
N ILE A 97 -8.38 -9.51 5.04
CA ILE A 97 -9.39 -8.62 5.63
C ILE A 97 -9.17 -7.21 5.06
N ALA A 98 -10.18 -6.69 4.37
CA ALA A 98 -10.22 -5.30 3.94
C ALA A 98 -10.73 -4.42 5.09
N VAL A 99 -10.04 -3.30 5.33
CA VAL A 99 -10.36 -2.33 6.38
C VAL A 99 -10.92 -1.07 5.76
N ASP A 100 -12.13 -0.68 6.17
CA ASP A 100 -12.74 0.57 5.72
C ASP A 100 -12.06 1.77 6.41
N PRO A 101 -11.72 2.85 5.68
CA PRO A 101 -11.10 4.07 6.24
C PRO A 101 -11.91 4.75 7.37
N ARG A 102 -13.21 4.46 7.46
CA ARG A 102 -14.09 5.02 8.51
C ARG A 102 -14.06 4.22 9.80
N LEU A 103 -13.36 3.09 9.84
CA LEU A 103 -13.22 2.28 11.04
C LEU A 103 -12.54 3.08 12.14
N ARG A 104 -13.23 3.25 13.28
CA ARG A 104 -12.62 3.72 14.52
C ARG A 104 -12.10 2.51 15.30
N VAL A 105 -10.78 2.33 15.30
CA VAL A 105 -10.15 1.20 15.99
C VAL A 105 -10.30 1.39 17.51
N PRO A 106 -10.83 0.39 18.26
CA PRO A 106 -10.93 0.50 19.70
C PRO A 106 -9.54 0.64 20.33
N ARG A 107 -9.31 1.68 21.15
CA ARG A 107 -8.03 1.89 21.86
C ARG A 107 -7.76 0.84 22.95
N ASN A 108 -8.81 0.22 23.48
CA ASN A 108 -8.68 -0.89 24.43
C ASN A 108 -8.48 -2.21 23.68
N ILE A 109 -7.35 -2.89 23.94
CA ILE A 109 -7.00 -4.14 23.29
C ILE A 109 -8.07 -5.22 23.43
N ARG A 110 -8.77 -5.32 24.58
CA ARG A 110 -9.82 -6.33 24.79
C ARG A 110 -11.03 -6.09 23.90
N LEU A 111 -11.33 -4.84 23.55
CA LEU A 111 -12.40 -4.51 22.61
C LEU A 111 -11.96 -4.79 21.17
N PHE A 112 -10.69 -4.52 20.86
CA PHE A 112 -10.09 -4.88 19.59
C PHE A 112 -10.12 -6.40 19.36
N GLU A 113 -9.72 -7.20 20.36
CA GLU A 113 -9.77 -8.67 20.31
C GLU A 113 -11.18 -9.16 19.99
N LYS A 114 -12.20 -8.64 20.67
CA LYS A 114 -13.61 -8.99 20.39
C LYS A 114 -14.05 -8.60 18.97
N MET A 115 -13.62 -7.45 18.47
CA MET A 115 -13.90 -7.01 17.11
C MET A 115 -13.25 -7.94 16.08
N MET A 116 -12.00 -8.35 16.32
CA MET A 116 -11.27 -9.29 15.46
C MET A 116 -11.89 -10.69 15.48
N VAL A 117 -12.30 -11.21 16.64
CA VAL A 117 -13.06 -12.46 16.74
C VAL A 117 -14.36 -12.36 15.95
N SER A 118 -15.07 -11.23 16.04
CA SER A 118 -16.32 -11.02 15.31
C SER A 118 -16.12 -11.00 13.79
N VAL A 119 -15.05 -10.38 13.25
CA VAL A 119 -14.81 -10.39 11.79
C VAL A 119 -14.42 -11.78 11.31
N LEU A 120 -13.60 -12.51 12.07
CA LEU A 120 -13.16 -13.86 11.68
C LEU A 120 -14.33 -14.87 11.72
N PHE A 121 -15.28 -14.70 12.64
CA PHE A 121 -16.45 -15.60 12.73
C PHE A 121 -17.57 -15.22 11.75
N LYS A 122 -17.91 -13.93 11.64
CA LYS A 122 -19.05 -13.46 10.83
C LYS A 122 -18.65 -13.05 9.40
N LEU A 123 -17.37 -13.10 9.07
CA LEU A 123 -16.75 -12.62 7.82
C LEU A 123 -16.90 -11.11 7.55
N LYS A 124 -17.65 -10.38 8.37
CA LYS A 124 -17.82 -8.93 8.29
C LYS A 124 -18.21 -8.33 9.63
N VAL A 125 -17.82 -7.07 9.85
CA VAL A 125 -18.27 -6.24 10.96
C VAL A 125 -18.95 -5.01 10.38
N ARG A 126 -20.19 -4.76 10.78
CA ARG A 126 -20.95 -3.57 10.37
C ARG A 126 -20.75 -2.44 11.36
N ALA A 127 -20.91 -1.21 10.87
CA ALA A 127 -21.02 -0.05 11.74
C ALA A 127 -22.19 -0.23 12.72
N SER A 128 -22.08 0.35 13.92
CA SER A 128 -23.18 0.41 14.89
C SER A 128 -24.39 1.14 14.31
N THR A 129 -24.13 2.11 13.43
CA THR A 129 -25.13 2.94 12.79
C THR A 129 -25.03 2.78 11.29
N GLY A 130 -26.07 2.24 10.65
CA GLY A 130 -26.17 2.07 9.20
C GLY A 130 -25.73 0.69 8.68
N TYR A 131 -25.66 0.57 7.35
CA TYR A 131 -25.41 -0.70 6.64
C TYR A 131 -23.96 -0.92 6.21
N LEU A 132 -23.09 0.07 6.47
CA LEU A 132 -21.70 0.03 6.06
C LEU A 132 -20.95 -1.09 6.77
N SER A 133 -20.22 -1.91 6.02
CA SER A 133 -19.30 -2.91 6.58
C SER A 133 -17.93 -2.28 6.74
N LEU A 134 -17.45 -2.19 7.98
CA LEU A 134 -16.18 -1.54 8.34
C LEU A 134 -14.99 -2.50 8.22
N LEU A 135 -15.23 -3.79 8.46
CA LEU A 135 -14.27 -4.86 8.21
C LEU A 135 -14.95 -5.94 7.40
N ARG A 136 -14.25 -6.50 6.43
CA ARG A 136 -14.78 -7.56 5.56
C ARG A 136 -13.66 -8.51 5.17
N VAL A 137 -13.90 -9.81 5.36
CA VAL A 137 -13.05 -10.86 4.82
C VAL A 137 -13.23 -10.86 3.30
N VAL A 138 -12.11 -10.81 2.57
CA VAL A 138 -12.07 -10.84 1.11
C VAL A 138 -11.40 -12.13 0.64
N GLY A 139 -11.73 -12.57 -0.58
CA GLY A 139 -11.13 -13.77 -1.17
C GLY A 139 -9.67 -13.54 -1.53
N ASN A 140 -8.85 -14.59 -1.45
CA ASN A 140 -7.46 -14.53 -1.93
C ASN A 140 -7.42 -14.77 -3.45
N PRO A 141 -6.39 -14.24 -4.15
CA PRO A 141 -5.25 -13.46 -3.65
C PRO A 141 -5.58 -11.98 -3.37
N ILE A 142 -4.76 -11.30 -2.56
CA ILE A 142 -4.93 -9.86 -2.26
C ILE A 142 -4.77 -8.97 -3.50
N THR A 143 -4.02 -9.45 -4.50
CA THR A 143 -3.78 -8.77 -5.78
C THR A 143 -5.06 -8.47 -6.55
N ASP A 144 -6.12 -9.24 -6.32
CA ASP A 144 -7.42 -9.05 -6.99
C ASP A 144 -8.21 -7.85 -6.44
N HIS A 145 -7.81 -7.32 -5.27
CA HIS A 145 -8.51 -6.20 -4.61
C HIS A 145 -7.76 -4.87 -4.73
N ILE A 146 -6.52 -4.91 -5.23
CA ILE A 146 -5.70 -3.72 -5.52
C ILE A 146 -5.73 -3.40 -7.02
N PRO A 147 -5.44 -2.15 -7.43
CA PRO A 147 -5.45 -1.76 -8.85
C PRO A 147 -4.45 -2.57 -9.68
N ALA A 148 -4.71 -2.69 -10.99
CA ALA A 148 -3.80 -3.39 -11.88
C ALA A 148 -2.47 -2.62 -12.04
N GLY A 149 -1.37 -3.36 -12.19
CA GLY A 149 -0.04 -2.76 -12.32
C GLY A 149 0.49 -2.13 -11.03
N THR A 150 -0.05 -2.51 -9.87
CA THR A 150 0.42 -2.05 -8.57
C THR A 150 1.87 -2.52 -8.32
N ARG A 151 2.78 -1.57 -8.07
CA ARG A 151 4.16 -1.89 -7.64
C ARG A 151 4.18 -2.30 -6.17
N LEU A 152 4.80 -3.44 -5.86
CA LEU A 152 4.85 -3.98 -4.50
C LEU A 152 6.20 -3.68 -3.84
N TYR A 153 6.16 -2.97 -2.72
CA TYR A 153 7.32 -2.65 -1.90
C TYR A 153 7.25 -3.40 -0.58
N ARG A 154 8.12 -4.37 -0.35
CA ARG A 154 8.26 -5.04 0.93
C ARG A 154 9.22 -4.27 1.81
N VAL A 155 8.78 -3.92 3.01
CA VAL A 155 9.65 -3.27 4.00
C VAL A 155 10.28 -4.33 4.89
N GLU A 156 11.59 -4.49 4.78
CA GLU A 156 12.35 -5.47 5.57
C GLU A 156 13.74 -4.96 5.94
N LYS A 157 14.42 -5.68 6.85
CA LYS A 157 15.74 -5.27 7.36
C LYS A 157 16.86 -5.44 6.34
N ASP A 158 16.72 -6.42 5.45
CA ASP A 158 17.75 -6.80 4.47
C ASP A 158 17.50 -6.18 3.07
N GLY A 159 16.50 -5.30 2.96
CA GLY A 159 16.19 -4.57 1.74
C GLY A 159 17.13 -3.40 1.47
N ASP A 160 16.96 -2.76 0.32
CA ASP A 160 17.73 -1.60 -0.11
C ASP A 160 17.43 -0.39 0.77
N LEU A 161 18.46 0.26 1.30
CA LEU A 161 18.30 1.44 2.13
C LEU A 161 17.74 2.60 1.30
N VAL A 162 16.60 3.15 1.73
CA VAL A 162 15.94 4.28 1.09
C VAL A 162 15.73 5.41 2.09
N ASP A 163 15.90 6.65 1.64
CA ASP A 163 15.46 7.81 2.39
C ASP A 163 13.92 7.90 2.32
N PRO A 164 13.19 7.87 3.44
CA PRO A 164 11.73 7.71 3.41
C PRO A 164 11.01 8.86 2.72
N PHE A 165 11.47 10.10 2.91
CA PHE A 165 10.83 11.29 2.34
C PHE A 165 11.05 11.36 0.84
N THR A 166 12.29 11.19 0.39
CA THR A 166 12.63 11.14 -1.04
C THR A 166 11.92 9.99 -1.74
N PHE A 167 11.86 8.82 -1.07
CA PHE A 167 11.18 7.65 -1.61
C PHE A 167 9.67 7.86 -1.74
N CYS A 168 9.02 8.43 -0.72
CA CYS A 168 7.59 8.76 -0.74
C CYS A 168 7.25 9.77 -1.85
N ALA A 169 8.08 10.80 -2.03
CA ALA A 169 7.90 11.80 -3.11
C ALA A 169 8.05 11.17 -4.51
N ALA A 170 8.97 10.21 -4.66
CA ALA A 170 9.14 9.45 -5.90
C ALA A 170 8.06 8.39 -6.12
N CYS A 171 7.28 8.01 -5.10
CA CYS A 171 6.29 6.95 -5.20
C CYS A 171 5.06 7.39 -6.01
N GLY A 172 4.67 6.52 -6.95
CA GLY A 172 3.47 6.72 -7.75
C GLY A 172 3.64 7.64 -8.95
N TYR A 173 4.77 8.31 -9.07
CA TYR A 173 5.21 8.89 -10.33
C TYR A 173 6.35 8.02 -10.84
N ALA A 174 6.41 7.76 -12.16
CA ALA A 174 7.58 7.12 -12.70
C ALA A 174 8.76 8.09 -12.46
N ALA A 175 9.57 7.83 -11.43
CA ALA A 175 10.75 8.63 -11.16
C ALA A 175 11.67 8.57 -12.39
N ASP A 176 11.70 9.67 -13.11
CA ASP A 176 12.81 10.07 -13.97
C ASP A 176 14.09 10.00 -13.13
N ALA A 177 14.85 8.90 -13.23
CA ALA A 177 16.17 8.82 -12.58
C ALA A 177 17.21 7.95 -13.33
N ALA A 178 16.82 7.13 -14.31
CA ALA A 178 17.77 6.30 -15.06
C ALA A 178 17.72 6.45 -16.60
N GLU A 179 16.61 6.94 -17.17
CA GLU A 179 16.41 6.97 -18.62
C GLU A 179 16.38 8.38 -19.24
N GLU A 180 16.19 9.44 -18.46
CA GLU A 180 16.17 10.82 -18.98
C GLU A 180 17.51 11.19 -19.64
N HIS A 181 18.63 10.76 -19.06
CA HIS A 181 19.96 11.05 -19.60
C HIS A 181 20.33 10.23 -20.86
N LYS A 182 19.69 9.07 -21.07
CA LYS A 182 19.83 8.28 -22.31
C LYS A 182 18.89 8.78 -23.39
N THR A 183 17.67 9.15 -23.01
CA THR A 183 16.62 9.59 -23.95
C THR A 183 16.94 10.98 -24.52
N ASP A 184 17.41 11.93 -23.72
CA ASP A 184 17.86 13.24 -24.21
C ASP A 184 19.14 13.16 -25.05
N ARG A 185 20.06 12.23 -24.73
CA ARG A 185 21.20 11.92 -25.61
C ARG A 185 20.74 11.33 -26.93
N ALA A 186 19.79 10.38 -26.91
CA ALA A 186 19.28 9.75 -28.12
C ALA A 186 18.49 10.75 -29.01
N ILE A 187 17.67 11.61 -28.39
CA ILE A 187 16.87 12.64 -29.09
C ILE A 187 17.79 13.75 -29.64
N SER A 188 18.82 14.18 -28.90
CA SER A 188 19.80 15.14 -29.41
C SER A 188 20.66 14.57 -30.54
N LEU A 189 21.07 13.29 -30.46
CA LEU A 189 21.75 12.56 -31.54
C LEU A 189 20.87 12.38 -32.78
N ALA A 190 19.58 12.10 -32.61
CA ALA A 190 18.61 11.99 -33.69
C ALA A 190 18.35 13.35 -34.38
N ARG A 191 18.19 14.43 -33.59
CA ARG A 191 18.10 15.80 -34.10
C ARG A 191 19.33 16.20 -34.91
N ARG A 192 20.53 15.83 -34.45
CA ARG A 192 21.80 16.12 -35.16
C ARG A 192 21.91 15.39 -36.50
N ARG A 193 21.32 14.19 -36.61
CA ARG A 193 21.27 13.43 -37.88
C ARG A 193 20.30 14.05 -38.88
N LEU A 194 19.13 14.51 -38.43
CA LEU A 194 18.10 15.13 -39.28
C LEU A 194 18.55 16.47 -39.90
N THR A 195 19.36 17.25 -39.19
CA THR A 195 19.89 18.53 -39.69
C THR A 195 21.06 18.36 -40.68
N SER A 196 21.55 17.15 -40.90
CA SER A 196 22.71 16.86 -41.75
C SER A 196 22.36 16.24 -43.11
N SER A 197 21.10 15.86 -43.35
CA SER A 197 20.64 15.34 -44.64
C SER A 197 19.94 16.43 -45.44
N THR A 198 20.70 17.13 -46.27
CA THR A 198 20.23 18.02 -47.33
C THR A 198 19.59 17.22 -48.47
N SER A 199 18.45 17.73 -48.95
CA SER A 199 17.80 17.51 -50.26
C SER A 199 17.59 16.07 -50.76
N GLY A 200 16.41 15.50 -50.48
CA GLY A 200 15.83 14.37 -51.20
C GLY A 200 14.30 14.44 -51.11
N ALA A 201 13.63 14.26 -52.25
CA ALA A 201 12.18 14.47 -52.43
C ALA A 201 11.32 13.80 -51.34
N LEU A 202 10.43 14.57 -50.72
CA LEU A 202 9.49 14.10 -49.70
C LEU A 202 8.33 13.37 -50.38
N THR A 203 8.22 12.06 -50.16
CA THR A 203 7.00 11.30 -50.40
C THR A 203 6.09 11.42 -49.17
N ASP A 204 4.80 11.68 -49.37
CA ASP A 204 3.78 11.92 -48.32
C ASP A 204 3.75 10.85 -47.19
N THR A 205 4.20 9.63 -47.47
CA THR A 205 4.29 8.54 -46.50
C THR A 205 5.31 8.77 -45.37
N ALA A 206 6.35 9.58 -45.57
CA ALA A 206 7.35 9.88 -44.54
C ALA A 206 6.87 10.94 -43.53
N ALA A 207 5.98 11.84 -43.96
CA ALA A 207 5.37 12.85 -43.11
C ALA A 207 4.33 12.25 -42.15
N GLU A 208 3.54 11.27 -42.62
CA GLU A 208 2.62 10.50 -41.77
C GLU A 208 3.36 9.59 -40.77
N ALA A 209 4.47 8.97 -41.17
CA ALA A 209 5.29 8.18 -40.24
C ALA A 209 5.87 9.04 -39.10
N GLY A 210 6.32 10.27 -39.40
CA GLY A 210 6.86 11.21 -38.40
C GLY A 210 5.81 11.74 -37.42
N THR A 211 4.57 11.97 -37.85
CA THR A 211 3.47 12.39 -36.97
C THR A 211 2.97 11.26 -36.07
N VAL A 212 2.95 10.02 -36.57
CA VAL A 212 2.62 8.83 -35.78
C VAL A 212 3.69 8.54 -34.72
N GLU A 213 4.98 8.70 -35.06
CA GLU A 213 6.09 8.55 -34.12
C GLU A 213 6.03 9.62 -33.02
N PHE A 214 5.78 10.88 -33.39
CA PHE A 214 5.62 12.00 -32.45
C PHE A 214 4.38 11.85 -31.56
N ALA A 215 3.26 11.40 -32.11
CA ALA A 215 2.04 11.11 -31.34
C ALA A 215 2.25 9.93 -30.37
N LYS A 216 2.99 8.89 -30.76
CA LYS A 216 3.40 7.80 -29.86
C LYS A 216 4.28 8.33 -28.73
N VAL A 217 5.28 9.17 -29.03
CA VAL A 217 6.18 9.77 -28.02
C VAL A 217 5.39 10.65 -27.05
N GLN A 218 4.47 11.48 -27.53
CA GLN A 218 3.61 12.30 -26.66
C GLN A 218 2.64 11.46 -25.83
N ARG A 219 2.06 10.40 -26.40
CA ARG A 219 1.16 9.49 -25.69
C ARG A 219 1.90 8.70 -24.61
N GLN A 220 3.11 8.22 -24.92
CA GLN A 220 4.02 7.59 -23.96
C GLN A 220 4.48 8.57 -22.87
N ALA A 221 4.75 9.84 -23.21
CA ALA A 221 5.09 10.87 -22.23
C ALA A 221 3.90 11.23 -21.33
N ALA A 222 2.67 11.23 -21.86
CA ALA A 222 1.45 11.42 -21.08
C ALA A 222 1.11 10.21 -20.19
N GLU A 223 1.36 8.99 -20.67
CA GLU A 223 1.24 7.75 -19.88
C GLU A 223 2.30 7.68 -18.77
N ARG A 224 3.52 8.18 -19.00
CA ARG A 224 4.59 8.28 -17.98
C ARG A 224 4.26 9.26 -16.84
N ARG A 225 3.39 10.25 -17.09
CA ARG A 225 2.89 11.20 -16.08
C ARG A 225 1.68 10.70 -15.30
N GLN A 226 1.14 9.52 -15.62
CA GLN A 226 0.03 8.96 -14.88
C GLN A 226 0.50 8.32 -13.58
N PHE A 227 -0.32 8.49 -12.54
CA PHE A 227 -0.09 7.88 -11.25
C PHE A 227 -0.04 6.36 -11.38
N GLN A 228 1.09 5.75 -11.02
CA GLN A 228 1.22 4.31 -10.91
C GLN A 228 0.81 3.86 -9.50
N PRO A 229 -0.13 2.93 -9.35
CA PRO A 229 -0.50 2.41 -8.04
C PRO A 229 0.70 1.67 -7.41
N PHE A 230 0.80 1.76 -6.09
CA PHE A 230 1.80 1.04 -5.32
C PHE A 230 1.22 0.56 -3.98
N ALA A 231 1.82 -0.49 -3.43
CA ALA A 231 1.46 -1.03 -2.13
C ALA A 231 2.70 -1.34 -1.29
N PHE A 232 2.64 -1.00 -0.01
CA PHE A 232 3.64 -1.36 0.98
C PHE A 232 3.21 -2.62 1.71
N ILE A 233 4.10 -3.61 1.73
CA ILE A 233 3.95 -4.87 2.42
C ILE A 233 4.80 -4.79 3.69
N ILE A 234 4.15 -4.83 4.86
CA ILE A 234 4.78 -4.64 6.17
C ILE A 234 4.38 -5.83 7.06
N GLY A 235 5.34 -6.41 7.78
CA GLY A 235 5.06 -7.52 8.68
C GLY A 235 4.24 -7.09 9.90
N GLY A 236 3.01 -7.59 10.04
CA GLY A 236 2.16 -7.45 11.22
C GLY A 236 2.48 -8.43 12.35
N MET A 237 3.72 -8.92 12.41
CA MET A 237 4.20 -9.98 13.31
C MET A 237 5.32 -9.47 14.22
N SER A 238 5.60 -10.20 15.31
CA SER A 238 6.64 -9.81 16.26
C SER A 238 8.07 -10.14 15.81
N ARG A 239 8.23 -11.20 15.02
CA ARG A 239 9.51 -11.68 14.49
C ARG A 239 9.25 -12.54 13.25
N GLY A 240 10.30 -12.75 12.47
CA GLY A 240 10.26 -13.51 11.22
C GLY A 240 10.33 -12.61 9.99
N ASP A 241 10.42 -13.25 8.83
CA ASP A 241 10.58 -12.58 7.55
C ASP A 241 9.27 -12.58 6.76
N VAL A 242 9.00 -11.48 6.06
CA VAL A 242 7.75 -11.31 5.34
C VAL A 242 7.79 -12.11 4.04
N THR A 243 7.10 -13.24 4.01
CA THR A 243 6.87 -14.01 2.78
C THR A 243 5.62 -13.52 2.06
N VAL A 244 5.69 -13.46 0.73
CA VAL A 244 4.62 -12.95 -0.13
C VAL A 244 4.36 -13.97 -1.23
N ASP A 245 3.42 -14.89 -0.96
CA ASP A 245 3.21 -16.07 -1.83
C ASP A 245 2.37 -15.75 -3.08
N TYR A 246 1.67 -14.62 -3.08
CA TYR A 246 0.79 -14.18 -4.17
C TYR A 246 1.49 -13.33 -5.24
N ALA A 247 2.76 -12.97 -5.04
CA ALA A 247 3.54 -12.19 -5.99
C ALA A 247 4.64 -13.06 -6.62
N ARG A 248 4.96 -12.80 -7.89
CA ARG A 248 6.02 -13.59 -8.57
C ARG A 248 7.40 -13.19 -8.03
N PRO A 249 8.38 -14.11 -8.03
CA PRO A 249 9.76 -13.76 -7.71
C PRO A 249 10.26 -12.61 -8.61
N GLY A 250 10.76 -11.53 -7.99
CA GLY A 250 11.23 -10.32 -8.68
C GLY A 250 10.17 -9.23 -8.91
N GLU A 251 8.89 -9.49 -8.59
CA GLU A 251 7.81 -8.47 -8.66
C GLU A 251 7.79 -7.57 -7.42
N VAL A 252 8.28 -8.09 -6.29
CA VAL A 252 8.35 -7.38 -5.01
C VAL A 252 9.73 -6.77 -4.84
N SER A 253 9.79 -5.44 -4.75
CA SER A 253 11.01 -4.70 -4.42
C SER A 253 11.17 -4.62 -2.90
N SER A 254 12.34 -4.94 -2.39
CA SER A 254 12.59 -4.97 -0.95
C SER A 254 13.35 -3.73 -0.50
N ILE A 255 12.77 -2.98 0.42
CA ILE A 255 13.29 -1.69 0.88
C ILE A 255 13.49 -1.68 2.40
N ARG A 256 14.39 -0.81 2.86
CA ARG A 256 14.71 -0.59 4.26
C ARG A 256 14.70 0.90 4.56
N ILE A 257 13.97 1.30 5.59
CA ILE A 257 13.73 2.70 5.98
C ILE A 257 14.83 3.25 6.91
N GLY A 258 15.59 2.38 7.58
CA GLY A 258 16.66 2.80 8.48
C GLY A 258 17.64 1.69 8.79
N ASP A 259 18.78 2.07 9.40
CA ASP A 259 19.90 1.14 9.62
C ASP A 259 19.67 0.10 10.71
N ARG A 260 18.62 0.25 11.50
CA ARG A 260 18.25 -0.65 12.59
C ARG A 260 16.88 -1.25 12.34
N GLY A 261 16.65 -2.43 12.91
CA GLY A 261 15.32 -3.02 12.93
C GLY A 261 14.33 -2.07 13.61
N MET A 262 13.19 -1.84 12.96
CA MET A 262 12.12 -0.99 13.45
C MET A 262 10.88 -1.84 13.71
N SER A 263 10.03 -1.40 14.64
CA SER A 263 8.71 -2.00 14.80
C SER A 263 7.83 -1.67 13.59
N ALA A 264 6.88 -2.54 13.28
CA ALA A 264 5.93 -2.32 12.19
C ALA A 264 5.17 -1.00 12.33
N ALA A 265 4.78 -0.63 13.55
CA ALA A 265 4.13 0.66 13.82
C ALA A 265 5.05 1.86 13.53
N ALA A 266 6.34 1.78 13.89
CA ALA A 266 7.29 2.85 13.61
C ALA A 266 7.56 3.02 12.10
N VAL A 267 7.69 1.90 11.38
CA VAL A 267 7.78 1.88 9.91
C VAL A 267 6.58 2.58 9.28
N ILE A 268 5.36 2.22 9.73
CA ILE A 268 4.12 2.82 9.26
C ILE A 268 4.11 4.33 9.53
N SER A 269 4.48 4.76 10.75
CA SER A 269 4.51 6.18 11.10
C SER A 269 5.45 6.98 10.21
N VAL A 270 6.65 6.45 9.91
CA VAL A 270 7.61 7.14 9.03
C VAL A 270 7.09 7.23 7.60
N LEU A 271 6.54 6.14 7.06
CA LEU A 271 5.97 6.14 5.70
C LEU A 271 4.79 7.12 5.59
N LEU A 272 3.86 7.05 6.54
CA LEU A 272 2.70 7.96 6.56
C LEU A 272 3.16 9.41 6.65
N HIS A 273 4.15 9.71 7.49
CA HIS A 273 4.68 11.06 7.61
C HIS A 273 5.29 11.56 6.29
N GLY A 274 6.08 10.73 5.60
CA GLY A 274 6.63 11.07 4.29
C GLY A 274 5.55 11.38 3.24
N PHE A 275 4.47 10.58 3.20
CA PHE A 275 3.35 10.86 2.30
C PHE A 275 2.50 12.06 2.72
N GLU A 276 2.36 12.31 4.02
CA GLU A 276 1.65 13.49 4.53
C GLU A 276 2.39 14.78 4.16
N GLU A 277 3.73 14.79 4.22
CA GLU A 277 4.53 15.93 3.81
C GLU A 277 4.47 16.19 2.30
N ASP A 278 4.49 15.14 1.48
CA ASP A 278 4.44 15.29 0.02
C ASP A 278 3.01 15.61 -0.47
N TRP A 279 2.01 14.81 -0.10
CA TRP A 279 0.68 14.88 -0.72
C TRP A 279 -0.26 15.88 -0.06
N LEU A 280 -0.15 16.11 1.25
CA LEU A 280 -1.06 17.03 1.95
C LEU A 280 -0.53 18.46 2.01
N ARG A 281 0.77 18.68 1.79
CA ARG A 281 1.33 20.03 1.74
C ARG A 281 0.88 20.75 0.48
N GLU A 282 0.91 20.08 -0.67
CA GLU A 282 0.41 20.62 -1.95
C GLU A 282 -1.06 21.05 -1.87
N ASP A 283 -1.93 20.23 -1.26
CA ASP A 283 -3.36 20.53 -1.11
C ASP A 283 -3.61 21.77 -0.22
N ASN A 284 -2.76 22.01 0.78
CA ASN A 284 -2.86 23.17 1.67
C ASN A 284 -2.27 24.44 1.04
N GLU A 285 -1.27 24.33 0.16
CA GLU A 285 -0.71 25.46 -0.58
C GLU A 285 -1.62 25.90 -1.75
N ALA A 286 -2.44 24.99 -2.28
CA ALA A 286 -3.39 25.24 -3.38
C ALA A 286 -4.79 25.74 -2.92
N SER A 287 -5.05 25.81 -1.61
CA SER A 287 -6.33 26.22 -1.00
C SER A 287 -6.27 27.63 -0.40
#